data_AF-A0A165IRU0-F1
#
_entry.id   AF-A0A165IRU0-F1
#
_cell.length_a   1.000
_cell.length_b   1.000
_cell.length_c   1.000
_cell.angle_alpha   90.00
_cell.angle_beta   90.00
_cell.angle_gamma   90.00
#
_symmetry.space_group_name_H-M   'P 1'
#
loop_
_entity.id
_entity.type
_entity.pdbx_description
1 polymer ?
#
loop_
_entity_poly.entity_id
_entity_poly.type
_entity_poly.pdbx_seq_one_letter_code
_entity_poly.pdbx_strand_id
1 'polypeptide(L)'
;MSLPTSPFVLHPDDVAYLESCEEFQRLRQSLAKEDDDDDFCDEHCPATESQRRDVILHRDIVRILIAPVLRSHERAAQLAESRLKRSKSAELERAFKGEARGAFLWLQCFVSDEGEWCSTQGCPGCTVHYVLESESTVRIALVASRLSAHLPAASDPSVPLLDFEFWQRSMHDALDQDSFWGPGHWEDILHRALRLERGIQELMSQALALEDALRHSGGHSSSPLLSKFADVSCALSPPASLKICKSQMADHQLRLIEEEARWIRNLVVAWSSAFADPSSPSSPATSPGIMAPFRRRSLTAWT
;
A
#
# COMPACT_ATOMS: atom_id res chain seq x y z
N MET A 1 11.65 26.23 -12.30
CA MET A 1 11.90 25.60 -13.61
C MET A 1 13.05 24.64 -13.45
N SER A 2 12.75 23.35 -13.31
CA SER A 2 13.71 22.24 -13.28
C SER A 2 12.90 20.94 -13.21
N LEU A 3 13.09 19.88 -13.98
CA LEU A 3 13.82 19.55 -15.22
C LEU A 3 13.07 18.32 -15.77
N PRO A 4 12.93 18.12 -17.10
CA PRO A 4 12.24 16.97 -17.71
C PRO A 4 13.03 15.65 -17.57
N THR A 5 13.77 15.48 -16.48
CA THR A 5 14.71 14.38 -16.24
C THR A 5 14.30 13.64 -15.00
N SER A 6 14.42 12.32 -15.05
CA SER A 6 14.25 11.46 -13.88
C SER A 6 15.07 11.98 -12.67
N PRO A 7 14.51 11.94 -11.44
CA PRO A 7 15.26 12.23 -10.23
C PRO A 7 16.23 11.09 -9.84
N PHE A 8 16.05 9.90 -10.42
CA PHE A 8 16.90 8.73 -10.21
C PHE A 8 18.04 8.70 -11.22
N VAL A 9 19.20 8.25 -10.75
CA VAL A 9 20.44 8.10 -11.52
C VAL A 9 20.95 6.67 -11.30
N LEU A 10 21.04 5.91 -12.38
CA LEU A 10 21.56 4.54 -12.36
C LEU A 10 23.01 4.51 -12.88
N HIS A 11 23.84 3.64 -12.30
CA HIS A 11 25.16 3.40 -12.85
C HIS A 11 25.04 2.68 -14.19
N PRO A 12 25.91 2.95 -15.18
CA PRO A 12 25.87 2.27 -16.48
C PRO A 12 25.90 0.72 -16.36
N ASP A 13 26.62 0.20 -15.37
CA ASP A 13 26.67 -1.25 -15.11
C ASP A 13 25.31 -1.80 -14.63
N ASP A 14 24.55 -1.04 -13.84
CA ASP A 14 23.22 -1.43 -13.38
C ASP A 14 22.22 -1.41 -14.56
N VAL A 15 22.34 -0.44 -15.47
CA VAL A 15 21.56 -0.38 -16.71
C VAL A 15 21.89 -1.58 -17.60
N ALA A 16 23.18 -1.87 -17.82
CA ALA A 16 23.62 -3.01 -18.61
C ALA A 16 23.14 -4.35 -18.01
N TYR A 17 23.16 -4.47 -16.67
CA TYR A 17 22.59 -5.61 -15.97
C TYR A 17 21.10 -5.81 -16.32
N LEU A 18 20.28 -4.76 -16.19
CA LEU A 18 18.85 -4.83 -16.52
C LEU A 18 18.59 -5.13 -18.00
N GLU A 19 19.38 -4.56 -18.91
CA GLU A 19 19.28 -4.82 -20.35
C GLU A 19 19.60 -6.27 -20.69
N SER A 20 20.59 -6.87 -20.01
CA SER A 20 20.99 -8.27 -20.21
C SER A 20 20.11 -9.29 -19.46
N CYS A 21 19.32 -8.86 -18.49
CA CYS A 21 18.53 -9.74 -17.65
C CYS A 21 17.22 -10.17 -18.32
N GLU A 22 17.13 -11.44 -18.73
CA GLU A 22 15.96 -11.99 -19.41
C GLU A 22 14.68 -11.88 -18.57
N GLU A 23 14.78 -12.05 -17.26
CA GLU A 23 13.65 -11.91 -16.32
C GLU A 23 13.07 -10.51 -16.32
N PHE A 24 13.94 -9.52 -16.26
CA PHE A 24 13.53 -8.13 -16.30
C PHE A 24 12.84 -7.80 -17.62
N GLN A 25 13.43 -8.22 -18.76
CA GLN A 25 12.81 -8.00 -20.07
C GLN A 25 11.47 -8.70 -20.22
N ARG A 26 11.33 -9.94 -19.71
CA ARG A 26 10.08 -10.69 -19.72
C ARG A 26 9.01 -10.01 -18.89
N LEU A 27 9.35 -9.53 -17.70
CA LEU A 27 8.43 -8.81 -16.83
C LEU A 27 7.99 -7.50 -17.46
N ARG A 28 8.93 -6.75 -18.05
CA ARG A 28 8.67 -5.51 -18.79
C ARG A 28 7.69 -5.74 -19.94
N GLN A 29 7.86 -6.81 -20.72
CA GLN A 29 6.92 -7.19 -21.78
C GLN A 29 5.55 -7.61 -21.22
N SER A 30 5.51 -8.37 -20.12
CA SER A 30 4.24 -8.83 -19.53
C SER A 30 3.40 -7.72 -18.89
N LEU A 31 4.05 -6.63 -18.48
CA LEU A 31 3.43 -5.47 -17.86
C LEU A 31 3.17 -4.34 -18.86
N ALA A 32 3.72 -4.42 -20.07
CA ALA A 32 3.40 -3.51 -21.15
C ALA A 32 1.92 -3.67 -21.51
N LYS A 33 1.16 -2.58 -21.37
CA LYS A 33 -0.26 -2.53 -21.75
C LYS A 33 -0.37 -2.20 -23.23
N GLU A 34 -1.45 -2.66 -23.88
CA GLU A 34 -1.71 -2.36 -25.30
C GLU A 34 -1.81 -0.84 -25.58
N ASP A 35 -2.18 -0.05 -24.56
CA ASP A 35 -2.29 1.42 -24.61
C ASP A 35 -1.08 2.14 -23.97
N ASP A 36 0.05 1.46 -23.71
CA ASP A 36 1.29 2.12 -23.27
C ASP A 36 1.96 2.84 -24.46
N ASP A 37 1.43 3.98 -24.88
CA ASP A 37 1.98 4.75 -26.01
C ASP A 37 3.30 5.50 -25.66
N ASP A 38 3.88 5.27 -24.47
CA ASP A 38 5.03 6.01 -23.95
C ASP A 38 4.88 7.54 -24.13
N ASP A 39 3.63 8.01 -24.00
CA ASP A 39 3.24 9.40 -24.18
C ASP A 39 3.60 10.23 -22.95
N PHE A 40 4.36 11.30 -23.19
CA PHE A 40 4.77 12.23 -22.13
C PHE A 40 3.85 13.44 -22.11
N CYS A 41 3.51 13.91 -20.90
CA CYS A 41 2.86 15.21 -20.77
C CYS A 41 3.85 16.36 -21.03
N ASP A 42 3.33 17.56 -21.29
CA ASP A 42 4.16 18.74 -21.58
C ASP A 42 5.18 19.05 -20.47
N GLU A 43 4.83 18.79 -19.21
CA GLU A 43 5.69 19.06 -18.05
C GLU A 43 6.88 18.10 -17.92
N HIS A 44 6.70 16.85 -18.38
CA HIS A 44 7.72 15.80 -18.29
C HIS A 44 8.24 15.39 -19.67
N CYS A 45 7.99 16.20 -20.70
CA CYS A 45 8.44 15.90 -22.05
C CYS A 45 9.98 15.88 -22.11
N PRO A 46 10.61 14.73 -22.41
CA PRO A 46 12.06 14.58 -22.37
C PRO A 46 12.70 15.43 -23.46
N ALA A 47 13.77 16.15 -23.13
CA ALA A 47 14.46 17.01 -24.09
C ALA A 47 15.35 16.22 -25.07
N THR A 48 15.71 14.98 -24.73
CA THR A 48 16.55 14.10 -25.55
C THR A 48 16.05 12.66 -25.53
N GLU A 49 16.40 11.89 -26.55
CA GLU A 49 16.07 10.46 -26.62
C GLU A 49 16.73 9.65 -25.50
N SER A 50 17.90 10.09 -25.00
CA SER A 50 18.52 9.44 -23.84
C SER A 50 17.66 9.61 -22.60
N GLN A 51 17.21 10.84 -22.31
CA GLN A 51 16.33 11.11 -21.17
C GLN A 51 14.99 10.36 -21.30
N ARG A 52 14.45 10.27 -22.52
CA ARG A 52 13.25 9.46 -22.79
C ARG A 52 13.47 8.02 -22.35
N ARG A 53 14.55 7.38 -22.81
CA ARG A 53 14.90 6.00 -22.45
C ARG A 53 15.10 5.81 -20.95
N ASP A 54 15.79 6.73 -20.29
CA ASP A 54 16.04 6.65 -18.84
C ASP A 54 14.73 6.72 -18.04
N VAL A 55 13.84 7.65 -18.38
CA VAL A 55 12.55 7.81 -17.67
C VAL A 55 11.64 6.61 -17.92
N ILE A 56 11.59 6.08 -19.14
CA ILE A 56 10.86 4.84 -19.47
C ILE A 56 11.41 3.66 -18.65
N LEU A 57 12.73 3.51 -18.59
CA LEU A 57 13.38 2.45 -17.79
C LEU A 57 13.00 2.58 -16.31
N HIS A 58 13.09 3.77 -15.72
CA HIS A 58 12.76 3.96 -14.31
C HIS A 58 11.28 3.71 -14.02
N ARG A 59 10.38 4.09 -14.93
CA ARG A 59 8.96 3.72 -14.82
C ARG A 59 8.79 2.20 -14.84
N ASP A 60 9.49 1.51 -15.73
CA ASP A 60 9.42 0.04 -15.82
C ASP A 60 9.95 -0.63 -14.55
N ILE A 61 11.01 -0.10 -13.94
CA ILE A 61 11.47 -0.53 -12.61
C ILE A 61 10.36 -0.36 -11.57
N VAL A 62 9.76 0.84 -11.48
CA VAL A 62 8.67 1.10 -10.53
C VAL A 62 7.49 0.13 -10.75
N ARG A 63 7.08 -0.08 -12.00
CA ARG A 63 6.03 -1.04 -12.38
C ARG A 63 6.34 -2.45 -11.91
N ILE A 64 7.54 -2.93 -12.21
CA ILE A 64 8.00 -4.28 -11.88
C ILE A 64 8.09 -4.47 -10.36
N LEU A 65 8.51 -3.45 -9.61
CA LEU A 65 8.59 -3.51 -8.15
C LEU A 65 7.21 -3.51 -7.49
N ILE A 66 6.32 -2.60 -7.89
CA ILE A 66 5.03 -2.40 -7.22
C ILE A 66 4.03 -3.52 -7.56
N ALA A 67 4.00 -4.01 -8.80
CA ALA A 67 2.99 -4.96 -9.24
C ALA A 67 2.93 -6.27 -8.40
N PRO A 68 4.04 -6.93 -8.04
CA PRO A 68 4.04 -8.10 -7.16
C PRO A 68 3.46 -7.82 -5.76
N VAL A 69 3.72 -6.64 -5.19
CA VAL A 69 3.19 -6.27 -3.87
C VAL A 69 1.68 -6.08 -3.94
N LEU A 70 1.19 -5.39 -4.98
CA LEU A 70 -0.24 -5.20 -5.21
C LEU A 70 -0.98 -6.52 -5.46
N ARG A 71 -0.42 -7.41 -6.28
CA ARG A 71 -0.98 -8.75 -6.52
C ARG A 71 -1.03 -9.59 -5.24
N SER A 72 -0.01 -9.48 -4.39
CA SER A 72 0.02 -10.18 -3.11
C SER A 72 -1.07 -9.66 -2.17
N HIS A 73 -1.29 -8.33 -2.13
CA HIS A 73 -2.39 -7.72 -1.38
C HIS A 73 -3.76 -8.15 -1.91
N GLU A 74 -3.98 -8.08 -3.22
CA GLU A 74 -5.24 -8.50 -3.84
C GLU A 74 -5.54 -9.98 -3.55
N ARG A 75 -4.53 -10.84 -3.67
CA ARG A 75 -4.66 -12.26 -3.33
C ARG A 75 -5.01 -12.46 -1.86
N ALA A 76 -4.34 -11.75 -0.95
CA ALA A 76 -4.63 -11.80 0.48
C ALA A 76 -6.07 -11.34 0.77
N ALA A 77 -6.56 -10.29 0.11
CA ALA A 77 -7.94 -9.81 0.25
C ALA A 77 -8.97 -10.86 -0.21
N GLN A 78 -8.78 -11.48 -1.38
CA GLN A 78 -9.64 -12.55 -1.88
C GLN A 78 -9.69 -13.76 -0.94
N LEU A 79 -8.55 -14.14 -0.37
CA LEU A 79 -8.45 -15.24 0.60
C LEU A 79 -9.15 -14.89 1.92
N ALA A 80 -8.99 -13.65 2.40
CA ALA A 80 -9.69 -13.15 3.58
C ALA A 80 -11.21 -13.15 3.37
N GLU A 81 -11.71 -12.66 2.23
CA GLU A 81 -13.12 -12.71 1.86
C GLU A 81 -13.66 -14.14 1.87
N SER A 82 -12.95 -15.06 1.23
CA SER A 82 -13.30 -16.48 1.16
C SER A 82 -13.36 -17.12 2.55
N ARG A 83 -12.40 -16.80 3.43
CA ARG A 83 -12.31 -17.35 4.78
C ARG A 83 -13.39 -16.82 5.72
N LEU A 84 -13.75 -15.54 5.59
CA LEU A 84 -14.70 -14.85 6.46
C LEU A 84 -16.15 -15.01 5.99
N LYS A 85 -16.38 -15.47 4.75
CA LYS A 85 -17.72 -15.65 4.15
C LYS A 85 -18.59 -14.38 4.24
N ARG A 86 -17.97 -13.21 4.15
CA ARG A 86 -18.65 -11.91 4.27
C ARG A 86 -18.60 -11.17 2.94
N SER A 87 -19.73 -10.53 2.59
CA SER A 87 -19.88 -9.77 1.34
C SER A 87 -19.51 -8.28 1.45
N LYS A 88 -19.07 -7.80 2.62
CA LYS A 88 -18.67 -6.40 2.83
C LYS A 88 -17.27 -6.35 3.45
N SER A 89 -16.38 -5.60 2.80
CA SER A 89 -14.94 -5.47 3.08
C SER A 89 -14.57 -4.89 4.45
N ALA A 90 -15.53 -4.59 5.32
CA ALA A 90 -15.31 -3.75 6.48
C ALA A 90 -14.36 -4.33 7.56
N GLU A 91 -13.99 -5.62 7.46
CA GLU A 91 -13.13 -6.26 8.47
C GLU A 91 -12.24 -7.39 7.90
N LEU A 92 -11.77 -7.28 6.65
CA LEU A 92 -10.93 -8.33 6.02
C LEU A 92 -9.63 -8.57 6.78
N GLU A 93 -9.11 -7.55 7.45
CA GLU A 93 -7.87 -7.64 8.21
C GLU A 93 -7.96 -8.65 9.36
N ARG A 94 -9.18 -9.02 9.81
CA ARG A 94 -9.40 -10.03 10.86
C ARG A 94 -8.98 -11.43 10.46
N ALA A 95 -8.77 -11.68 9.16
CA ALA A 95 -8.18 -12.93 8.69
C ALA A 95 -6.70 -13.06 9.10
N PHE A 96 -6.05 -11.95 9.43
CA PHE A 96 -4.62 -11.87 9.71
C PHE A 96 -4.34 -11.47 11.17
N LYS A 97 -3.12 -11.77 11.64
CA LYS A 97 -2.68 -11.50 13.02
C LYS A 97 -1.29 -10.86 13.05
N GLY A 98 -0.97 -10.17 14.14
CA GLY A 98 0.33 -9.54 14.34
C GLY A 98 0.62 -8.47 13.28
N GLU A 99 1.88 -8.39 12.83
CA GLU A 99 2.32 -7.42 11.83
C GLU A 99 1.63 -7.61 10.46
N ALA A 100 1.20 -8.83 10.10
CA ALA A 100 0.44 -9.07 8.86
C ALA A 100 -0.86 -8.26 8.81
N ARG A 101 -1.56 -8.15 9.95
CA ARG A 101 -2.80 -7.36 10.03
C ARG A 101 -2.53 -5.88 9.79
N GLY A 102 -1.45 -5.36 10.38
CA GLY A 102 -1.03 -3.98 10.18
C GLY A 102 -0.62 -3.70 8.74
N ALA A 103 0.17 -4.59 8.14
CA ALA A 103 0.58 -4.49 6.74
C ALA A 103 -0.61 -4.58 5.78
N PHE A 104 -1.57 -5.47 6.03
CA PHE A 104 -2.79 -5.57 5.23
C PHE A 104 -3.58 -4.25 5.25
N LEU A 105 -3.81 -3.68 6.44
CA LEU A 105 -4.49 -2.39 6.58
C LEU A 105 -3.71 -1.26 5.90
N TRP A 106 -2.39 -1.22 6.08
CA TRP A 106 -1.52 -0.23 5.46
C TRP A 106 -1.62 -0.29 3.94
N LEU A 107 -1.52 -1.50 3.35
CA LEU A 107 -1.64 -1.71 1.91
C LEU A 107 -3.04 -1.36 1.41
N GLN A 108 -4.09 -1.70 2.16
CA GLN A 108 -5.46 -1.34 1.81
C GLN A 108 -5.65 0.19 1.78
N CYS A 109 -5.14 0.92 2.77
CA CYS A 109 -5.15 2.38 2.78
C CYS A 109 -4.32 2.93 1.62
N PHE A 110 -3.09 2.42 1.44
CA PHE A 110 -2.20 2.83 0.36
C PHE A 110 -2.84 2.69 -1.02
N VAL A 111 -3.42 1.53 -1.32
CA VAL A 111 -4.10 1.28 -2.61
C VAL A 111 -5.34 2.17 -2.78
N SER A 112 -6.06 2.46 -1.69
CA SER A 112 -7.21 3.36 -1.74
C SER A 112 -6.80 4.81 -2.02
N ASP A 113 -5.68 5.26 -1.42
CA ASP A 113 -5.21 6.64 -1.51
C ASP A 113 -4.38 6.92 -2.78
N GLU A 114 -3.63 5.91 -3.25
CA GLU A 114 -2.64 5.99 -4.34
C GLU A 114 -3.00 5.10 -5.53
N GLY A 115 -4.27 4.71 -5.67
CA GLY A 115 -4.74 3.74 -6.66
C GLY A 115 -4.44 4.12 -8.11
N GLU A 116 -4.50 5.42 -8.44
CA GLU A 116 -4.14 5.92 -9.77
C GLU A 116 -2.66 5.70 -10.07
N TRP A 117 -1.77 6.04 -9.14
CA TRP A 117 -0.33 5.81 -9.28
C TRP A 117 0.00 4.31 -9.32
N CYS A 118 -0.69 3.50 -8.53
CA CYS A 118 -0.55 2.03 -8.53
C CYS A 118 -0.85 1.40 -9.90
N SER A 119 -1.74 2.02 -10.70
CA SER A 119 -2.01 1.58 -12.06
C SER A 119 -0.83 1.79 -13.01
N THR A 120 0.06 2.73 -12.65
CA THR A 120 1.22 3.21 -13.41
C THR A 120 0.88 3.65 -14.84
N GLN A 121 -0.37 4.08 -15.06
CA GLN A 121 -0.86 4.54 -16.36
C GLN A 121 -0.53 6.01 -16.60
N GLY A 122 -0.46 6.37 -17.89
CA GLY A 122 -0.19 7.75 -18.32
C GLY A 122 1.31 8.04 -18.43
N CYS A 123 1.67 9.30 -18.18
CA CYS A 123 3.02 9.78 -18.45
C CYS A 123 4.09 9.03 -17.60
N PRO A 124 5.14 8.47 -18.24
CA PRO A 124 6.25 7.82 -17.53
C PRO A 124 6.92 8.76 -16.52
N GLY A 125 7.13 10.02 -16.89
CA GLY A 125 7.69 11.03 -16.00
C GLY A 125 6.85 11.26 -14.75
N CYS A 126 5.53 11.42 -14.89
CA CYS A 126 4.64 11.53 -13.72
C CYS A 126 4.78 10.34 -12.78
N THR A 127 4.78 9.11 -13.31
CA THR A 127 4.92 7.89 -12.50
C THR A 127 6.23 7.89 -11.71
N VAL A 128 7.34 8.24 -12.38
CA VAL A 128 8.68 8.25 -11.80
C VAL A 128 8.82 9.35 -10.74
N HIS A 129 8.39 10.58 -11.03
CA HIS A 129 8.48 11.68 -10.07
C HIS A 129 7.59 11.46 -8.85
N TYR A 130 6.44 10.82 -9.03
CA TYR A 130 5.48 10.58 -7.95
C TYR A 130 6.00 9.62 -6.87
N VAL A 131 7.03 8.82 -7.17
CA VAL A 131 7.76 8.01 -6.17
C VAL A 131 8.21 8.88 -4.99
N LEU A 132 8.65 10.12 -5.26
CA LEU A 132 9.15 11.05 -4.24
C LEU A 132 8.08 12.03 -3.72
N GLU A 133 6.81 11.84 -4.07
CA GLU A 133 5.77 12.82 -3.73
C GLU A 133 5.26 12.66 -2.29
N SER A 134 5.31 11.45 -1.73
CA SER A 134 4.85 11.18 -0.38
C SER A 134 5.75 10.18 0.34
N GLU A 135 5.74 10.22 1.66
CA GLU A 135 6.51 9.25 2.43
C GLU A 135 6.03 7.81 2.17
N SER A 136 4.72 7.63 1.93
CA SER A 136 4.13 6.33 1.58
C SER A 136 4.61 5.78 0.24
N THR A 137 4.76 6.62 -0.78
CA THR A 137 5.24 6.20 -2.11
C THR A 137 6.73 5.88 -2.09
N VAL A 138 7.53 6.65 -1.34
CA VAL A 138 8.93 6.33 -1.08
C VAL A 138 9.05 5.01 -0.30
N ARG A 139 8.29 4.88 0.80
CA ARG A 139 8.33 3.70 1.67
C ARG A 139 7.97 2.43 0.91
N ILE A 140 6.89 2.45 0.10
CA ILE A 140 6.50 1.26 -0.65
C ILE A 140 7.48 0.91 -1.78
N ALA A 141 8.05 1.90 -2.47
CA ALA A 141 9.05 1.65 -3.51
C ALA A 141 10.32 1.01 -2.90
N LEU A 142 10.74 1.49 -1.73
CA LEU A 142 11.83 0.88 -0.96
C LEU A 142 11.49 -0.54 -0.52
N VAL A 143 10.33 -0.76 0.10
CA VAL A 143 9.89 -2.12 0.50
C VAL A 143 9.83 -3.05 -0.70
N ALA A 144 9.26 -2.62 -1.82
CA ALA A 144 9.14 -3.42 -3.02
C ALA A 144 10.51 -3.81 -3.60
N SER A 145 11.47 -2.86 -3.64
CA SER A 145 12.85 -3.13 -4.08
C SER A 145 13.60 -4.14 -3.21
N ARG A 146 13.21 -4.26 -1.94
CA ARG A 146 13.79 -5.23 -1.00
C ARG A 146 13.11 -6.59 -1.12
N LEU A 147 11.79 -6.58 -1.31
CA LEU A 147 11.01 -7.79 -1.53
C LEU A 147 11.30 -8.44 -2.89
N SER A 148 11.81 -7.73 -3.88
CA SER A 148 12.14 -8.32 -5.20
C SER A 148 13.15 -9.48 -5.09
N ALA A 149 14.04 -9.44 -4.10
CA ALA A 149 14.97 -10.52 -3.77
C ALA A 149 14.33 -11.73 -3.07
N HIS A 150 13.01 -11.70 -2.82
CA HIS A 150 12.26 -12.71 -2.09
C HIS A 150 10.95 -13.12 -2.80
N LEU A 151 10.46 -12.30 -3.72
CA LEU A 151 9.25 -12.57 -4.48
C LEU A 151 9.60 -13.36 -5.74
N PRO A 152 9.24 -14.66 -5.83
CA PRO A 152 9.44 -15.39 -7.06
C PRO A 152 8.67 -14.71 -8.17
N ALA A 153 9.29 -14.59 -9.35
CA ALA A 153 8.62 -14.21 -10.59
C ALA A 153 7.68 -15.36 -11.00
N ALA A 154 6.59 -15.54 -10.24
CA ALA A 154 5.37 -16.31 -10.47
C ALA A 154 5.44 -17.75 -11.04
N SER A 155 6.57 -18.35 -11.42
CA SER A 155 6.50 -19.61 -12.21
C SER A 155 7.66 -20.60 -12.09
N ASP A 156 8.84 -20.25 -11.58
CA ASP A 156 9.94 -21.22 -11.48
C ASP A 156 10.96 -20.87 -10.37
N PRO A 157 11.20 -21.75 -9.37
CA PRO A 157 12.21 -21.54 -8.33
C PRO A 157 13.67 -21.62 -8.83
N SER A 158 13.91 -21.98 -10.10
CA SER A 158 15.24 -21.96 -10.73
C SER A 158 15.60 -20.62 -11.38
N VAL A 159 14.64 -19.70 -11.49
CA VAL A 159 14.84 -18.38 -12.09
C VAL A 159 15.44 -17.44 -11.03
N PRO A 160 16.59 -16.79 -11.31
CA PRO A 160 17.21 -15.87 -10.37
C PRO A 160 16.27 -14.71 -10.04
N LEU A 161 16.23 -14.34 -8.75
CA LEU A 161 15.46 -13.20 -8.27
C LEU A 161 16.10 -11.91 -8.76
N LEU A 162 15.29 -10.92 -9.11
CA LEU A 162 15.79 -9.62 -9.53
C LEU A 162 16.27 -8.84 -8.32
N ASP A 163 17.56 -8.54 -8.29
CA ASP A 163 18.16 -7.70 -7.27
C ASP A 163 18.08 -6.23 -7.70
N PHE A 164 17.37 -5.43 -6.89
CA PHE A 164 17.20 -4.00 -7.07
C PHE A 164 17.89 -3.20 -5.96
N GLU A 165 18.97 -3.72 -5.34
CA GLU A 165 19.78 -2.95 -4.38
C GLU A 165 20.30 -1.64 -5.00
N PHE A 166 20.64 -1.64 -6.30
CA PHE A 166 21.03 -0.42 -7.01
C PHE A 166 19.92 0.65 -7.01
N TRP A 167 18.66 0.24 -7.03
CA TRP A 167 17.52 1.16 -6.99
C TRP A 167 17.42 1.83 -5.62
N GLN A 168 17.72 1.11 -4.53
CA GLN A 168 17.77 1.67 -3.18
C GLN A 168 18.83 2.77 -3.07
N ARG A 169 20.01 2.55 -3.65
CA ARG A 169 21.07 3.57 -3.73
C ARG A 169 20.60 4.80 -4.49
N SER A 170 19.98 4.62 -5.66
CA SER A 170 19.46 5.74 -6.42
C SER A 170 18.33 6.49 -5.71
N MET A 171 17.46 5.80 -4.96
CA MET A 171 16.40 6.43 -4.18
C MET A 171 16.97 7.27 -3.03
N HIS A 172 17.99 6.76 -2.34
CA HIS A 172 18.69 7.50 -1.29
C HIS A 172 19.24 8.82 -1.83
N ASP A 173 20.02 8.75 -2.92
CA ASP A 173 20.64 9.94 -3.52
C ASP A 173 19.58 10.93 -4.04
N ALA A 174 18.47 10.43 -4.58
CA ALA A 174 17.36 11.26 -5.06
C ALA A 174 16.63 11.98 -3.92
N LEU A 175 16.45 11.33 -2.76
CA LEU A 175 15.85 11.94 -1.57
C LEU A 175 16.76 13.03 -0.98
N ASP A 176 18.05 12.74 -0.86
CA ASP A 176 19.04 13.67 -0.32
C ASP A 176 19.13 14.96 -1.15
N GLN A 177 18.94 14.84 -2.48
CA GLN A 177 18.97 15.97 -3.42
C GLN A 177 17.61 16.66 -3.60
N ASP A 178 16.51 16.06 -3.14
CA ASP A 178 15.18 16.63 -3.31
C ASP A 178 14.97 17.84 -2.37
N SER A 179 14.38 18.91 -2.91
CA SER A 179 14.19 20.17 -2.17
C SER A 179 13.22 20.08 -0.98
N PHE A 180 12.30 19.11 -0.99
CA PHE A 180 11.33 18.90 0.08
C PHE A 180 11.87 17.93 1.13
N TRP A 181 12.46 16.82 0.69
CA TRP A 181 13.05 15.81 1.59
C TRP A 181 14.40 16.30 2.13
N GLY A 182 15.40 16.42 1.26
CA GLY A 182 16.75 16.76 1.67
C GLY A 182 17.40 15.71 2.58
N PRO A 183 18.63 15.98 3.05
CA PRO A 183 19.42 15.02 3.80
C PRO A 183 18.80 14.68 5.15
N GLY A 184 18.94 13.41 5.56
CA GLY A 184 18.59 12.93 6.90
C GLY A 184 17.22 12.27 7.05
N HIS A 185 16.35 12.32 6.04
CA HIS A 185 15.06 11.62 6.09
C HIS A 185 15.17 10.12 5.77
N TRP A 186 16.25 9.70 5.11
CA TRP A 186 16.42 8.32 4.66
C TRP A 186 16.33 7.31 5.80
N GLU A 187 17.06 7.53 6.91
CA GLU A 187 17.14 6.57 8.01
C GLU A 187 15.76 6.31 8.64
N ASP A 188 14.97 7.37 8.82
CA ASP A 188 13.62 7.29 9.35
C ASP A 188 12.68 6.53 8.40
N ILE A 189 12.74 6.85 7.09
CA ILE A 189 11.92 6.18 6.08
C ILE A 189 12.33 4.71 5.95
N LEU A 190 13.63 4.41 5.93
CA LEU A 190 14.18 3.07 5.87
C LEU A 190 13.74 2.25 7.09
N HIS A 191 13.79 2.80 8.30
CA HIS A 191 13.32 2.10 9.50
C HIS A 191 11.85 1.67 9.38
N ARG A 192 10.99 2.59 8.90
CA ARG A 192 9.56 2.32 8.68
C ARG A 192 9.33 1.32 7.54
N ALA A 193 10.12 1.42 6.47
CA ALA A 193 10.11 0.47 5.36
C ALA A 193 10.48 -0.94 5.84
N LEU A 194 11.55 -1.10 6.62
CA LEU A 194 11.96 -2.41 7.15
C LEU A 194 10.88 -3.06 8.04
N ARG A 195 10.14 -2.25 8.82
CA ARG A 195 9.00 -2.76 9.60
C ARG A 195 7.84 -3.19 8.69
N LEU A 196 7.51 -2.39 7.69
CA LEU A 196 6.48 -2.72 6.71
C LEU A 196 6.85 -3.97 5.89
N GLU A 197 8.09 -4.10 5.45
CA GLU A 197 8.63 -5.28 4.76
C GLU A 197 8.36 -6.56 5.54
N ARG A 198 8.72 -6.61 6.83
CA ARG A 198 8.43 -7.75 7.71
C ARG A 198 6.94 -8.04 7.81
N GLY A 199 6.12 -7.00 7.93
CA GLY A 199 4.67 -7.14 7.96
C GLY A 199 4.10 -7.72 6.66
N ILE A 200 4.62 -7.32 5.50
CA ILE A 200 4.21 -7.86 4.20
C ILE A 200 4.67 -9.31 4.03
N GLN A 201 5.89 -9.66 4.44
CA GLN A 201 6.36 -11.06 4.42
C GLN A 201 5.48 -11.96 5.31
N GLU A 202 5.13 -11.51 6.50
CA GLU A 202 4.22 -12.23 7.40
C GLU A 202 2.81 -12.33 6.81
N LEU A 203 2.32 -11.26 6.16
CA LEU A 203 1.03 -11.27 5.45
C LEU A 203 1.00 -12.31 4.34
N MET A 204 2.05 -12.37 3.52
CA MET A 204 2.17 -13.36 2.45
C MET A 204 2.21 -14.79 2.99
N SER A 205 2.97 -15.03 4.07
CA SER A 205 3.03 -16.33 4.75
C SER A 205 1.65 -16.76 5.27
N GLN A 206 0.95 -15.86 5.96
CA GLN A 206 -0.41 -16.12 6.45
C GLN A 206 -1.42 -16.31 5.32
N ALA A 207 -1.28 -15.58 4.20
CA ALA A 207 -2.13 -15.76 3.02
C ALA A 207 -1.94 -17.16 2.41
N LEU A 208 -0.70 -17.64 2.26
CA LEU A 208 -0.44 -19.01 1.81
C LEU A 208 -1.05 -20.06 2.75
N ALA A 209 -0.90 -19.88 4.07
CA ALA A 209 -1.51 -20.78 5.05
C ALA A 209 -3.06 -20.78 4.99
N LEU A 210 -3.67 -19.62 4.75
CA LEU A 210 -5.11 -19.50 4.53
C LEU A 210 -5.57 -20.21 3.25
N GLU A 211 -4.80 -20.06 2.18
CA GLU A 211 -5.06 -20.74 0.91
C GLU A 211 -5.02 -22.26 1.06
N ASP A 212 -3.99 -22.79 1.73
CA ASP A 212 -3.89 -24.22 2.02
C ASP A 212 -5.07 -24.70 2.87
N ALA A 213 -5.44 -23.97 3.93
CA ALA A 213 -6.58 -24.33 4.76
C ALA A 213 -7.91 -24.37 3.96
N LEU A 214 -8.09 -23.46 3.00
CA LEU A 214 -9.27 -23.45 2.13
C LEU A 214 -9.29 -24.63 1.16
N ARG A 215 -8.14 -25.00 0.56
CA ARG A 215 -8.01 -26.17 -0.32
C ARG A 215 -8.37 -27.48 0.40
N HIS A 216 -7.90 -27.65 1.65
CA HIS A 216 -8.16 -28.85 2.45
C HIS A 216 -9.59 -28.89 3.02
N SER A 217 -10.26 -27.74 3.16
CA SER A 217 -11.65 -27.66 3.62
C SER A 217 -12.67 -28.07 2.54
N GLY A 218 -12.28 -28.13 1.27
CA GLY A 218 -13.13 -28.54 0.14
C GLY A 218 -13.32 -30.06 -0.02
N GLY A 219 -12.66 -30.89 0.79
CA GLY A 219 -12.59 -32.35 0.60
C GLY A 219 -13.43 -33.23 1.53
N HIS A 220 -14.13 -32.68 2.54
CA HIS A 220 -14.89 -33.50 3.49
C HIS A 220 -16.32 -33.00 3.70
N SER A 221 -17.17 -33.28 2.72
CA SER A 221 -18.57 -33.62 3.02
C SER A 221 -18.64 -35.07 3.50
N SER A 222 -18.29 -35.29 4.76
CA SER A 222 -18.63 -36.52 5.46
C SER A 222 -18.83 -36.20 6.94
N SER A 223 -20.07 -35.88 7.30
CA SER A 223 -20.54 -36.26 8.63
C SER A 223 -20.68 -37.78 8.64
N PRO A 224 -20.11 -38.45 9.65
CA PRO A 224 -20.98 -38.90 10.72
C PRO A 224 -20.38 -38.80 12.14
N LEU A 225 -21.27 -38.48 13.08
CA LEU A 225 -21.44 -39.08 14.43
C LEU A 225 -20.27 -39.05 15.44
N LEU A 226 -20.46 -38.19 16.46
CA LEU A 226 -20.46 -38.47 17.92
C LEU A 226 -19.63 -39.62 18.52
N SER A 227 -19.10 -39.35 19.74
CA SER A 227 -18.60 -40.24 20.84
C SER A 227 -17.07 -40.35 20.92
N LYS A 228 -16.34 -40.08 22.01
CA LYS A 228 -16.51 -39.84 23.47
C LYS A 228 -15.22 -39.12 23.91
N PHE A 229 -15.20 -38.17 24.86
CA PHE A 229 -15.18 -38.27 26.33
C PHE A 229 -15.32 -36.82 26.86
N ALA A 230 -15.90 -36.46 27.99
CA ALA A 230 -16.64 -37.12 29.05
C ALA A 230 -17.45 -36.04 29.81
N ASP A 231 -18.47 -36.53 30.51
CA ASP A 231 -19.42 -35.88 31.39
C ASP A 231 -18.90 -34.78 32.34
N VAL A 232 -19.68 -33.70 32.47
CA VAL A 232 -20.29 -33.34 33.77
C VAL A 232 -21.73 -32.91 33.53
N SER A 233 -22.67 -33.72 34.01
CA SER A 233 -24.11 -33.44 34.03
C SER A 233 -24.44 -32.58 35.26
N CYS A 234 -25.17 -31.48 35.06
CA CYS A 234 -26.03 -30.93 36.10
C CYS A 234 -27.37 -30.47 35.51
N ALA A 235 -28.40 -30.66 36.33
CA ALA A 235 -29.79 -30.86 35.96
C ALA A 235 -30.61 -29.60 35.62
N LEU A 236 -31.63 -29.82 34.78
CA LEU A 236 -33.02 -29.32 34.83
C LEU A 236 -33.32 -27.79 34.90
N SER A 237 -33.82 -27.22 33.79
CA SER A 237 -35.15 -26.53 33.63
C SER A 237 -35.13 -25.41 32.55
N PRO A 238 -36.19 -25.21 31.72
CA PRO A 238 -36.32 -24.09 30.77
C PRO A 238 -37.23 -22.96 31.31
N PRO A 239 -37.25 -21.74 30.70
CA PRO A 239 -36.24 -20.71 30.84
C PRO A 239 -36.80 -19.49 31.61
N ALA A 240 -36.06 -18.98 32.61
CA ALA A 240 -36.27 -17.61 33.07
C ALA A 240 -35.61 -16.65 32.08
N SER A 241 -36.34 -15.60 31.69
CA SER A 241 -35.88 -14.48 30.86
C SER A 241 -34.40 -14.12 31.10
N LEU A 242 -33.56 -14.40 30.10
CA LEU A 242 -32.15 -14.04 30.12
C LEU A 242 -32.03 -12.52 30.16
N LYS A 243 -31.76 -11.97 31.34
CA LYS A 243 -31.32 -10.58 31.48
C LYS A 243 -29.92 -10.49 30.89
N ILE A 244 -29.85 -10.04 29.64
CA ILE A 244 -28.58 -9.67 28.98
C ILE A 244 -27.95 -8.58 29.85
N CYS A 245 -26.93 -8.96 30.63
CA CYS A 245 -26.14 -7.99 31.36
C CYS A 245 -25.23 -7.28 30.35
N LYS A 246 -25.32 -5.95 30.31
CA LYS A 246 -24.47 -5.11 29.47
C LYS A 246 -23.01 -5.39 29.83
N SER A 247 -22.19 -5.70 28.82
CA SER A 247 -20.77 -5.95 28.99
C SER A 247 -20.07 -4.66 29.41
N GLN A 248 -19.24 -4.71 30.46
CA GLN A 248 -18.43 -3.57 30.89
C GLN A 248 -17.49 -3.07 29.77
N MET A 249 -17.11 -3.94 28.82
CA MET A 249 -16.35 -3.52 27.64
C MET A 249 -17.20 -2.69 26.66
N ALA A 250 -18.49 -2.98 26.53
CA ALA A 250 -19.37 -2.19 25.66
C ALA A 250 -19.58 -0.78 26.22
N ASP A 251 -19.72 -0.66 27.54
CA ASP A 251 -19.79 0.64 28.22
C ASP A 251 -18.45 1.40 28.11
N HIS A 252 -17.32 0.70 28.15
CA HIS A 252 -16.00 1.30 27.92
C HIS A 252 -15.83 1.78 26.47
N GLN A 253 -16.26 0.98 25.49
CA GLN A 253 -16.21 1.36 24.07
C GLN A 253 -17.09 2.57 23.76
N LEU A 254 -18.30 2.62 24.32
CA LEU A 254 -19.18 3.79 24.17
C LEU A 254 -18.57 5.05 24.81
N ARG A 255 -17.91 4.91 25.96
CA ARG A 255 -17.22 6.04 26.60
C ARG A 255 -16.06 6.57 25.77
N LEU A 256 -15.27 5.68 25.16
CA LEU A 256 -14.18 6.07 24.26
C LEU A 256 -14.70 6.81 23.01
N ILE A 257 -15.80 6.33 22.42
CA ILE A 257 -16.46 6.98 21.27
C ILE A 257 -16.98 8.37 21.66
N GLU A 258 -17.58 8.52 22.84
CA GLU A 258 -18.04 9.83 23.34
C GLU A 258 -16.89 10.80 23.60
N GLU A 259 -15.77 10.30 24.11
CA GLU A 259 -14.55 11.07 24.31
C GLU A 259 -13.95 11.53 22.99
N GLU A 260 -13.79 10.64 22.02
CA GLU A 260 -13.30 10.96 20.67
C GLU A 260 -14.20 12.00 19.99
N ALA A 261 -15.52 11.81 20.03
CA ALA A 261 -16.47 12.77 19.46
C ALA A 261 -16.39 14.14 20.17
N ARG A 262 -16.06 14.18 21.46
CA ARG A 262 -15.84 15.43 22.21
C ARG A 262 -14.56 16.11 21.77
N TRP A 263 -13.47 15.35 21.59
CA TRP A 263 -12.20 15.88 21.08
C TRP A 263 -12.36 16.46 19.68
N ILE A 264 -13.03 15.76 18.77
CA ILE A 264 -13.31 16.24 17.40
C ILE A 264 -14.13 17.54 17.44
N ARG A 265 -15.21 17.59 18.23
CA ARG A 265 -16.01 18.82 18.38
C ARG A 265 -15.18 19.99 18.91
N ASN A 266 -14.34 19.76 19.91
CA ASN A 266 -13.47 20.80 20.46
C ASN A 266 -12.44 21.28 19.44
N LEU A 267 -11.89 20.37 18.64
CA LEU A 267 -10.94 20.70 17.57
C LEU A 267 -11.60 21.53 16.46
N VAL A 268 -12.83 21.17 16.06
CA VAL A 268 -13.61 21.93 15.06
C VAL A 268 -13.96 23.32 15.57
N VAL A 269 -14.30 23.49 16.85
CA VAL A 269 -14.57 24.81 17.47
C VAL A 269 -13.29 25.64 17.60
N ALA A 270 -12.17 25.02 17.97
CA ALA A 270 -10.87 25.69 18.02
C ALA A 270 -10.41 26.14 16.63
N TRP A 271 -10.64 25.30 15.60
CA TRP A 271 -10.38 25.67 14.21
C TRP A 271 -11.31 26.79 13.73
N SER A 272 -12.62 26.70 13.97
CA SER A 272 -13.56 27.72 13.48
C SER A 272 -13.35 29.09 14.14
N SER A 273 -12.89 29.12 15.39
CA SER A 273 -12.50 30.37 16.06
C SER A 273 -11.15 30.93 15.60
N ALA A 274 -10.21 30.09 15.16
CA ALA A 274 -8.94 30.52 14.59
C ALA A 274 -9.08 31.14 13.19
N PHE A 275 -10.15 30.82 12.46
CA PHE A 275 -10.44 31.33 11.11
C PHE A 275 -11.61 32.32 11.04
N ALA A 276 -12.19 32.70 12.19
CA ALA A 276 -13.23 33.73 12.25
C ALA A 276 -12.60 35.13 12.23
N ASP A 277 -12.49 35.72 11.05
CA ASP A 277 -12.05 37.11 10.86
C ASP A 277 -13.20 38.08 11.26
N PRO A 278 -13.03 38.98 12.24
CA PRO A 278 -14.12 39.83 12.77
C PRO A 278 -14.52 41.01 11.87
N SER A 279 -14.11 41.03 10.60
CA SER A 279 -14.42 42.13 9.69
C SER A 279 -14.54 41.66 8.25
N SER A 280 -15.77 41.46 7.77
CA SER A 280 -16.06 41.48 6.34
C SER A 280 -17.20 42.46 6.03
N PRO A 281 -17.09 43.19 4.92
CA PRO A 281 -18.25 43.52 4.12
C PRO A 281 -18.13 42.90 2.71
N SER A 282 -19.07 41.99 2.44
CA SER A 282 -19.78 41.71 1.18
C SER A 282 -19.08 41.78 -0.21
N SER A 283 -18.88 40.57 -0.79
CA SER A 283 -19.23 40.08 -2.17
C SER A 283 -18.61 40.74 -3.44
N PRO A 284 -18.67 40.10 -4.66
CA PRO A 284 -19.12 38.74 -5.03
C PRO A 284 -18.18 37.93 -6.00
N ALA A 285 -18.45 36.63 -6.05
CA ALA A 285 -18.41 35.68 -7.18
C ALA A 285 -17.31 35.78 -8.27
N THR A 286 -16.43 34.78 -8.33
CA THR A 286 -15.98 34.18 -9.59
C THR A 286 -15.56 32.71 -9.37
N SER A 287 -16.23 31.81 -10.09
CA SER A 287 -15.74 30.48 -10.49
C SER A 287 -15.89 30.43 -12.02
N PRO A 288 -15.21 29.55 -12.80
CA PRO A 288 -14.60 28.29 -12.37
C PRO A 288 -13.20 27.99 -12.94
N GLY A 289 -12.45 27.15 -12.23
CA GLY A 289 -11.31 26.42 -12.76
C GLY A 289 -11.12 25.17 -11.92
N ILE A 290 -11.62 24.02 -12.40
CA ILE A 290 -11.32 22.73 -11.80
C ILE A 290 -9.85 22.43 -12.16
N MET A 291 -8.93 22.96 -11.35
CA MET A 291 -7.63 22.33 -11.19
C MET A 291 -7.84 21.15 -10.25
N ALA A 292 -7.48 19.95 -10.70
CA ALA A 292 -7.23 18.86 -9.77
C ALA A 292 -6.29 19.37 -8.67
N PRO A 293 -6.58 19.15 -7.39
CA PRO A 293 -5.75 19.69 -6.33
C PRO A 293 -4.36 19.06 -6.46
N PHE A 294 -3.35 19.91 -6.67
CA PHE A 294 -1.96 19.58 -6.34
C PHE A 294 -1.97 19.00 -4.92
N ARG A 295 -1.82 17.67 -4.77
CA ARG A 295 -1.57 17.09 -3.45
C ARG A 295 -0.26 17.72 -2.98
N ARG A 296 -0.28 18.32 -1.79
CA ARG A 296 0.97 18.77 -1.16
C ARG A 296 1.72 17.52 -0.71
N ARG A 297 3.02 17.47 -1.01
CA ARG A 297 3.95 16.52 -0.41
C ARG A 297 3.72 16.42 1.09
N SER A 298 3.65 15.20 1.61
CA SER A 298 3.28 14.96 3.01
C SER A 298 4.07 13.82 3.65
N LEU A 299 4.38 14.02 4.92
CA LEU A 299 4.79 12.96 5.85
C LEU A 299 3.53 12.24 6.31
N THR A 300 3.34 10.98 5.90
CA THR A 300 2.19 10.20 6.33
C THR A 300 2.44 9.61 7.71
N ALA A 301 1.74 10.14 8.73
CA ALA A 301 1.81 9.67 10.10
C ALA A 301 0.95 8.41 10.32
N TRP A 302 1.41 7.27 9.79
CA TRP A 302 0.84 5.97 10.13
C TRP A 302 1.89 5.16 10.89
N THR A 303 1.73 5.11 12.22
CA THR A 303 2.57 4.37 13.20
C THR A 303 2.09 2.94 13.42
#